data_AF-A0A662VGE0-F1
#
_entry.id   AF-A0A662VGE0-F1
#
_cell.length_a   1.000
_cell.length_b   1.000
_cell.length_c   1.000
_cell.angle_alpha   90.00
_cell.angle_beta   90.00
_cell.angle_gamma   90.00
#
_symmetry.space_group_name_H-M   'P 1'
#
loop_
_entity.id
_entity.type
_entity.pdbx_description
1 polymer ?
#
loop_
_entity_poly.entity_id
_entity_poly.type
_entity_poly.pdbx_seq_one_letter_code
_entity_poly.pdbx_strand_id
1 'polypeptide(L)'
;MKIGMVLYYDPITRYSVNSLAASIDNSGLADLFLVQGFDKLFEITRFVIDKYDVCIIGFSLQTYMLTNDNFLNNLLLFNKMFKEKCIKIAGGPHPSGDPLGTLYSLGFDIAFIDESEKTIVNFLEEMINNGDIYRVKGLFLKNDDNYFYTGKPEPINLDDYPPYPYWRYLFNPIEITRGCPYGCKYCQVSYMHGFKMRHRSIEKIIHYLKYFISVGLRDIRFISPDSLGYGLKYLSREPRIDLVEELLSRIYKKYVSKHRARIFYGTFPSEVRPEHFTEEAARVLKKYVSNKEIIMGAQTGSNDLLKRIGRRHSIEDVYNAVEIAVKYGFTPVVDYIIGLPGETREDLLQTLVSIKKLVSMGAKIHLHVFMPLPGSPFGYAEP
;
A
#
# COMPACT_ATOMS: atom_id res chain seq x y z
N MET A 1 -7.97 -33.07 -1.64
CA MET A 1 -6.71 -32.47 -1.18
C MET A 1 -7.05 -31.32 -0.25
N LYS A 2 -6.52 -31.32 0.98
CA LYS A 2 -6.73 -30.29 1.99
C LYS A 2 -5.49 -29.38 2.07
N ILE A 3 -5.67 -28.10 1.78
CA ILE A 3 -4.59 -27.11 1.81
C ILE A 3 -4.61 -26.38 3.16
N GLY A 4 -3.48 -26.40 3.86
CA GLY A 4 -3.23 -25.55 5.01
C GLY A 4 -2.31 -24.40 4.60
N MET A 5 -2.77 -23.17 4.80
CA MET A 5 -2.03 -21.97 4.40
C MET A 5 -1.68 -21.13 5.62
N VAL A 6 -0.40 -20.83 5.79
CA VAL A 6 0.12 -19.98 6.86
C VAL A 6 0.56 -18.65 6.26
N LEU A 7 -0.01 -17.54 6.68
CA LEU A 7 0.47 -16.21 6.32
C LEU A 7 1.20 -15.57 7.52
N TYR A 8 2.44 -15.14 7.29
CA TYR A 8 3.16 -14.34 8.27
C TYR A 8 2.48 -12.98 8.44
N TYR A 9 2.03 -12.70 9.66
CA TYR A 9 1.24 -11.53 10.02
C TYR A 9 2.10 -10.52 10.77
N ASP A 10 2.49 -9.45 10.09
CA ASP A 10 3.34 -8.39 10.62
C ASP A 10 2.60 -7.05 10.72
N PRO A 11 2.81 -6.24 11.78
CA PRO A 11 2.23 -4.89 11.85
C PRO A 11 2.50 -3.99 10.64
N ILE A 12 3.63 -4.17 9.95
CA ILE A 12 4.02 -3.39 8.77
C ILE A 12 3.18 -3.77 7.54
N THR A 13 2.89 -5.05 7.35
CA THR A 13 2.23 -5.59 6.14
C THR A 13 0.82 -6.11 6.40
N ARG A 14 0.28 -5.97 7.61
CA ARG A 14 -1.06 -6.45 7.98
C ARG A 14 -2.18 -5.96 7.04
N TYR A 15 -2.06 -4.79 6.41
CA TYR A 15 -3.10 -4.27 5.53
C TYR A 15 -3.21 -5.09 4.22
N SER A 16 -2.07 -5.43 3.60
CA SER A 16 -2.06 -6.31 2.44
C SER A 16 -2.46 -7.73 2.83
N VAL A 17 -1.95 -8.24 3.95
CA VAL A 17 -2.30 -9.58 4.45
C VAL A 17 -3.79 -9.71 4.77
N ASN A 18 -4.42 -8.67 5.35
CA ASN A 18 -5.86 -8.68 5.59
C ASN A 18 -6.67 -8.78 4.28
N SER A 19 -6.31 -8.02 3.23
CA SER A 19 -7.00 -8.10 1.93
C SER A 19 -6.90 -9.51 1.31
N LEU A 20 -5.71 -10.12 1.38
CA LEU A 20 -5.48 -11.47 0.90
C LEU A 20 -6.23 -12.51 1.73
N ALA A 21 -6.17 -12.39 3.06
CA ALA A 21 -6.89 -13.27 3.97
C ALA A 21 -8.41 -13.23 3.69
N ALA A 22 -8.97 -12.06 3.42
CA ALA A 22 -10.37 -11.93 3.06
C ALA A 22 -10.73 -12.66 1.77
N SER A 23 -9.83 -12.63 0.78
CA SER A 23 -10.01 -13.30 -0.50
C SER A 23 -9.89 -14.83 -0.38
N ILE A 24 -8.92 -15.30 0.40
CA ILE A 24 -8.68 -16.73 0.66
C ILE A 24 -9.82 -17.34 1.49
N ASP A 25 -10.26 -16.66 2.55
CA ASP A 25 -11.38 -17.12 3.38
C ASP A 25 -12.68 -17.25 2.57
N ASN A 26 -12.97 -16.25 1.72
CA ASN A 26 -14.18 -16.24 0.90
C ASN A 26 -14.19 -17.34 -0.16
N SER A 27 -13.03 -17.81 -0.63
CA SER A 27 -12.96 -18.89 -1.60
C SER A 27 -13.23 -20.25 -0.96
N GLY A 28 -12.93 -20.40 0.34
CA GLY A 28 -13.08 -21.67 1.06
C GLY A 28 -12.09 -22.76 0.59
N LEU A 29 -11.03 -22.38 -0.12
CA LEU A 29 -10.08 -23.31 -0.75
C LEU A 29 -8.93 -23.71 0.18
N ALA A 30 -8.66 -22.97 1.25
CA ALA A 30 -7.60 -23.28 2.20
C ALA A 30 -7.99 -22.94 3.64
N ASP A 31 -7.56 -23.77 4.59
CA ASP A 31 -7.61 -23.41 6.00
C ASP A 31 -6.47 -22.42 6.28
N LEU A 32 -6.85 -21.16 6.55
CA LEU A 32 -5.91 -20.05 6.68
C LEU A 32 -5.55 -19.74 8.15
N PHE A 33 -4.25 -19.76 8.43
CA PHE A 33 -3.61 -19.40 9.70
C PHE A 33 -2.84 -18.09 9.55
N LEU A 34 -3.15 -17.09 10.37
CA LEU A 34 -2.41 -15.83 10.44
C LEU A 34 -1.49 -15.86 11.65
N VAL A 35 -0.17 -15.77 11.44
CA VAL A 35 0.80 -16.04 12.50
C VAL A 35 1.79 -14.90 12.66
N GLN A 36 1.87 -14.35 13.86
CA GLN A 36 2.82 -13.30 14.21
C GLN A 36 4.03 -13.87 14.95
N GLY A 37 5.23 -13.47 14.52
CA GLY A 37 6.51 -13.86 15.11
C GLY A 37 7.01 -15.22 14.62
N PHE A 38 8.33 -15.33 14.48
CA PHE A 38 8.96 -16.52 13.90
C PHE A 38 8.80 -17.77 14.77
N ASP A 39 8.88 -17.67 16.11
CA ASP A 39 8.72 -18.83 17.00
C ASP A 39 7.39 -19.56 16.78
N LYS A 40 6.29 -18.80 16.77
CA LYS A 40 4.96 -19.33 16.46
C LYS A 40 4.84 -19.78 15.01
N LEU A 41 5.52 -19.10 14.08
CA LEU A 41 5.54 -19.52 12.68
C LEU A 41 6.15 -20.92 12.55
N PHE A 42 7.28 -21.21 13.22
CA PHE A 42 7.87 -22.55 13.24
C PHE A 42 6.91 -23.61 13.79
N GLU A 43 6.22 -23.30 14.90
CA GLU A 43 5.26 -24.21 15.54
C GLU A 43 4.07 -24.51 14.62
N ILE A 44 3.39 -23.47 14.12
CA ILE A 44 2.19 -23.62 13.29
C ILE A 44 2.54 -24.27 11.95
N THR A 45 3.69 -23.97 11.36
CA THR A 45 4.13 -24.64 10.13
C THR A 45 4.28 -26.15 10.33
N ARG A 46 4.88 -26.60 11.45
CA ARG A 46 4.97 -28.03 11.76
C ARG A 46 3.59 -28.67 11.91
N PHE A 47 2.70 -28.01 12.65
CA PHE A 47 1.32 -28.45 12.77
C PHE A 47 0.62 -28.59 11.41
N VAL A 48 0.81 -27.63 10.50
CA VAL A 48 0.20 -27.68 9.16
C VAL A 48 0.76 -28.84 8.34
N ILE A 49 2.07 -29.06 8.35
CA ILE A 49 2.70 -30.21 7.67
C ILE A 49 2.09 -31.54 8.16
N ASP A 50 1.83 -31.67 9.46
CA ASP A 50 1.32 -32.91 10.05
C ASP A 50 -0.17 -33.16 9.79
N LYS A 51 -0.95 -32.10 9.48
CA LYS A 51 -2.43 -32.16 9.44
C LYS A 51 -3.05 -31.93 8.06
N TYR A 52 -2.26 -31.46 7.10
CA TYR A 52 -2.74 -31.06 5.78
C TYR A 52 -1.97 -31.78 4.68
N ASP A 53 -2.64 -32.01 3.55
CA ASP A 53 -2.02 -32.66 2.39
C ASP A 53 -0.99 -31.73 1.73
N VAL A 54 -1.26 -30.43 1.74
CA VAL A 54 -0.38 -29.38 1.19
C VAL A 54 -0.20 -28.28 2.22
N CYS A 55 1.07 -27.96 2.48
CA CYS A 55 1.49 -26.83 3.30
C CYS A 55 1.94 -25.66 2.41
N ILE A 56 1.29 -24.51 2.55
CA ILE A 56 1.69 -23.25 1.89
C ILE A 56 2.05 -22.22 2.94
N ILE A 57 3.18 -21.53 2.78
CA ILE A 57 3.61 -20.46 3.68
C ILE A 57 3.80 -19.19 2.87
N GLY A 58 3.08 -18.14 3.22
CA GLY A 58 3.09 -16.88 2.50
C GLY A 58 3.63 -15.72 3.33
N PHE A 59 4.42 -14.86 2.68
CA PHE A 59 4.89 -13.60 3.25
C PHE A 59 4.45 -12.43 2.36
N SER A 60 3.96 -11.35 2.97
CA SER A 60 3.91 -10.05 2.31
C SER A 60 5.15 -9.25 2.71
N LEU A 61 5.97 -8.83 1.75
CA LEU A 61 7.27 -8.20 1.98
C LEU A 61 7.33 -6.78 1.41
N GLN A 62 7.86 -5.86 2.23
CA GLN A 62 8.31 -4.53 1.80
C GLN A 62 9.83 -4.45 1.90
N THR A 63 10.47 -3.66 1.02
CA THR A 63 11.94 -3.55 0.98
C THR A 63 12.54 -3.12 2.31
N TYR A 64 11.87 -2.21 3.03
CA TYR A 64 12.29 -1.76 4.36
C TYR A 64 12.39 -2.90 5.38
N MET A 65 11.55 -3.94 5.28
CA MET A 65 11.62 -5.08 6.22
C MET A 65 12.94 -5.84 6.06
N LEU A 66 13.51 -5.84 4.85
CA LEU A 66 14.73 -6.57 4.52
C LEU A 66 16.00 -5.82 4.94
N THR A 67 15.89 -4.55 5.34
CA THR A 67 17.02 -3.80 5.94
C THR A 67 17.19 -4.12 7.43
N ASN A 68 16.27 -4.88 8.02
CA ASN A 68 16.38 -5.37 9.38
C ASN A 68 17.06 -6.74 9.40
N ASP A 69 18.31 -6.79 9.85
CA ASP A 69 19.12 -8.01 9.87
C ASP A 69 18.46 -9.16 10.63
N ASN A 70 17.78 -8.89 11.75
CA ASN A 70 17.11 -9.93 12.53
C ASN A 70 15.93 -10.52 11.76
N PHE A 71 15.13 -9.69 11.09
CA PHE A 71 14.04 -10.17 10.25
C PHE A 71 14.57 -11.00 9.07
N LEU A 72 15.57 -10.47 8.36
CA LEU A 72 16.17 -11.12 7.20
C LEU A 72 16.80 -12.48 7.57
N ASN A 73 17.61 -12.52 8.62
CA ASN A 73 18.26 -13.75 9.06
C ASN A 73 17.24 -14.82 9.47
N ASN A 74 16.19 -14.44 10.19
CA ASN A 74 15.11 -15.37 10.56
C ASN A 74 14.33 -15.86 9.34
N LEU A 75 14.05 -14.99 8.37
CA LEU A 75 13.40 -15.34 7.13
C LEU A 75 14.22 -16.37 6.33
N LEU A 76 15.52 -16.13 6.16
CA LEU A 76 16.43 -17.03 5.44
C LEU A 76 16.56 -18.38 6.16
N LEU A 77 16.70 -18.37 7.49
CA LEU A 77 16.75 -19.59 8.29
C LEU A 77 15.46 -20.39 8.14
N PHE A 78 14.30 -19.72 8.22
CA PHE A 78 12.99 -20.33 8.08
C PHE A 78 12.82 -20.98 6.70
N ASN A 79 13.13 -20.25 5.62
CA ASN A 79 13.01 -20.74 4.25
C ASN A 79 13.94 -21.93 3.97
N LYS A 80 15.12 -21.96 4.61
CA LYS A 80 16.06 -23.10 4.57
C LYS A 80 15.54 -24.31 5.34
N MET A 81 14.98 -24.13 6.54
CA MET A 81 14.52 -25.22 7.39
C MET A 81 13.31 -25.98 6.84
N PHE A 82 12.42 -25.28 6.14
CA PHE A 82 11.20 -25.87 5.53
C PHE A 82 11.31 -26.06 4.02
N LYS A 83 12.53 -26.10 3.48
CA LYS A 83 12.78 -26.45 2.09
C LYS A 83 12.15 -27.82 1.78
N GLU A 84 11.47 -27.93 0.62
CA GLU A 84 10.81 -29.14 0.13
C GLU A 84 9.64 -29.68 0.98
N LYS A 85 9.33 -29.06 2.14
CA LYS A 85 8.22 -29.46 3.03
C LYS A 85 6.96 -28.64 2.83
N CYS A 86 7.12 -27.38 2.45
CA CYS A 86 6.02 -26.46 2.19
C CYS A 86 6.35 -25.62 0.96
N ILE A 87 5.31 -25.22 0.24
CA ILE A 87 5.41 -24.25 -0.86
C ILE A 87 5.51 -22.86 -0.22
N LYS A 88 6.66 -22.19 -0.39
CA LYS A 88 6.91 -20.85 0.13
C LYS A 88 6.61 -19.83 -0.94
N ILE A 89 5.65 -18.95 -0.64
CA ILE A 89 5.23 -17.89 -1.54
C ILE A 89 5.54 -16.51 -0.91
N ALA A 90 5.82 -15.54 -1.76
CA ALA A 90 5.99 -14.16 -1.34
C ALA A 90 5.21 -13.22 -2.25
N GLY A 91 4.63 -12.16 -1.69
CA GLY A 91 3.96 -11.09 -2.43
C GLY A 91 4.17 -9.72 -1.82
N GLY A 92 3.53 -8.72 -2.40
CA GLY A 92 3.65 -7.32 -1.96
C GLY A 92 4.70 -6.52 -2.73
N PRO A 93 5.05 -5.32 -2.23
CA PRO A 93 5.86 -4.37 -3.01
C PRO A 93 7.25 -4.85 -3.37
N HIS A 94 7.94 -5.58 -2.47
CA HIS A 94 9.29 -6.05 -2.77
C HIS A 94 9.26 -7.19 -3.81
N PRO A 95 8.48 -8.29 -3.64
CA PRO A 95 8.41 -9.36 -4.64
C PRO A 95 7.89 -8.91 -6.01
N SER A 96 7.04 -7.87 -6.05
CA SER A 96 6.61 -7.27 -7.32
C SER A 96 7.73 -6.52 -8.03
N GLY A 97 8.64 -5.90 -7.27
CA GLY A 97 9.75 -5.11 -7.80
C GLY A 97 11.03 -5.89 -8.07
N ASP A 98 11.29 -6.94 -7.28
CA ASP A 98 12.41 -7.86 -7.42
C ASP A 98 11.95 -9.33 -7.23
N PRO A 99 11.24 -9.89 -8.22
CA PRO A 99 10.78 -11.26 -8.14
C PRO A 99 11.94 -12.27 -8.15
N LEU A 100 13.04 -11.97 -8.85
CA LEU A 100 14.18 -12.89 -8.97
C LEU A 100 14.98 -12.95 -7.67
N GLY A 101 15.31 -11.81 -7.05
CA GLY A 101 15.92 -11.79 -5.73
C GLY A 101 15.03 -12.45 -4.68
N THR A 102 13.71 -12.33 -4.81
CA THR A 102 12.76 -13.06 -3.95
C THR A 102 12.89 -14.58 -4.10
N LEU A 103 12.98 -15.12 -5.33
CA LEU A 103 13.09 -16.57 -5.55
C LEU A 103 14.47 -17.15 -5.16
N TYR A 104 15.54 -16.44 -5.50
CA TYR A 104 16.90 -16.98 -5.39
C TYR A 104 17.64 -16.52 -4.14
N SER A 105 17.59 -15.22 -3.84
CA SER A 105 18.29 -14.66 -2.69
C SER A 105 17.53 -14.91 -1.39
N LEU A 106 16.19 -14.80 -1.42
CA LEU A 106 15.36 -15.00 -0.23
C LEU A 106 14.86 -16.45 -0.07
N GLY A 107 14.95 -17.29 -1.11
CA GLY A 107 14.65 -18.73 -1.02
C GLY A 107 13.17 -19.11 -1.06
N PHE A 108 12.34 -18.27 -1.68
CA PHE A 108 10.94 -18.58 -2.00
C PHE A 108 10.81 -19.43 -3.26
N ASP A 109 9.70 -20.14 -3.38
CA ASP A 109 9.40 -21.01 -4.53
C ASP A 109 8.55 -20.26 -5.58
N ILE A 110 7.68 -19.36 -5.13
CA ILE A 110 6.81 -18.55 -6.01
C ILE A 110 6.76 -17.09 -5.51
N ALA A 111 7.00 -16.15 -6.41
CA ALA A 111 6.75 -14.73 -6.18
C ALA A 111 5.46 -14.30 -6.88
N PHE A 112 4.52 -13.79 -6.10
CA PHE A 112 3.27 -13.16 -6.55
C PHE A 112 3.54 -11.67 -6.77
N ILE A 113 3.22 -11.20 -7.98
CA ILE A 113 3.45 -9.82 -8.38
C ILE A 113 2.14 -9.04 -8.53
N ASP A 114 2.23 -7.72 -8.39
CA ASP A 114 1.12 -6.78 -8.55
C ASP A 114 -0.06 -7.07 -7.58
N GLU A 115 -1.26 -7.34 -8.08
CA GLU A 115 -2.47 -7.53 -7.28
C GLU A 115 -2.81 -9.02 -7.16
N SER A 116 -2.90 -9.55 -5.95
CA SER A 116 -2.96 -10.99 -5.73
C SER A 116 -4.28 -11.52 -5.18
N GLU A 117 -5.30 -10.68 -4.95
CA GLU A 117 -6.60 -11.15 -4.44
C GLU A 117 -7.23 -12.22 -5.34
N LYS A 118 -7.26 -11.98 -6.66
CA LYS A 118 -7.74 -12.96 -7.64
C LYS A 118 -6.72 -14.06 -7.89
N THR A 119 -5.46 -13.68 -8.05
CA THR A 119 -4.37 -14.60 -8.42
C THR A 119 -4.17 -15.69 -7.38
N ILE A 120 -4.26 -15.37 -6.08
CA ILE A 120 -4.11 -16.39 -5.02
C ILE A 120 -5.27 -17.39 -5.03
N VAL A 121 -6.50 -16.94 -5.32
CA VAL A 121 -7.66 -17.83 -5.43
C VAL A 121 -7.49 -18.76 -6.63
N ASN A 122 -7.18 -18.21 -7.81
CA ASN A 122 -6.92 -19.02 -9.01
C ASN A 122 -5.78 -20.03 -8.81
N PHE A 123 -4.71 -19.63 -8.10
CA PHE A 123 -3.61 -20.52 -7.74
C PHE A 123 -4.08 -21.68 -6.86
N LEU A 124 -4.88 -21.40 -5.82
CA LEU A 124 -5.42 -22.43 -4.95
C LEU A 124 -6.41 -23.37 -5.68
N GLU A 125 -7.21 -22.83 -6.61
CA GLU A 125 -8.12 -23.62 -7.46
C GLU A 125 -7.35 -24.61 -8.35
N GLU A 126 -6.32 -24.15 -9.06
CA GLU A 126 -5.47 -25.02 -9.88
C GLU A 126 -4.78 -26.08 -9.02
N MET A 127 -4.29 -25.72 -7.83
CA MET A 127 -3.71 -26.69 -6.90
C MET A 127 -4.73 -27.78 -6.53
N ILE A 128 -5.91 -27.41 -6.04
CA ILE A 128 -6.96 -28.37 -5.60
C ILE A 128 -7.38 -29.31 -6.70
N ASN A 129 -7.48 -28.79 -7.93
CA ASN A 129 -7.92 -29.56 -9.08
C ASN A 129 -6.79 -30.37 -9.75
N ASN A 130 -5.58 -30.37 -9.19
CA ASN A 130 -4.37 -30.92 -9.82
C ASN A 130 -4.16 -30.37 -11.25
N GLY A 131 -4.48 -29.09 -11.42
CA GLY A 131 -4.35 -28.35 -12.67
C GLY A 131 -2.96 -27.75 -12.85
N ASP A 132 -2.88 -26.75 -13.72
CA ASP A 132 -1.63 -26.19 -14.22
C ASP A 132 -1.42 -24.76 -13.70
N ILE A 133 -0.68 -24.64 -12.59
CA ILE A 133 -0.38 -23.35 -11.97
C ILE A 133 0.41 -22.39 -12.88
N TYR A 134 1.06 -22.88 -13.95
CA TYR A 134 1.77 -22.05 -14.92
C TYR A 134 0.82 -21.20 -15.79
N ARG A 135 -0.48 -21.48 -15.75
CA ARG A 135 -1.52 -20.67 -16.44
C ARG A 135 -2.01 -19.51 -15.60
N VAL A 136 -1.74 -19.52 -14.30
CA VAL A 136 -2.18 -18.47 -13.36
C VAL A 136 -1.32 -17.23 -13.54
N LYS A 137 -1.89 -16.14 -14.06
CA LYS A 137 -1.19 -14.86 -14.26
C LYS A 137 -0.77 -14.22 -12.94
N GLY A 138 0.36 -13.51 -12.96
CA GLY A 138 0.91 -12.77 -11.81
C GLY A 138 1.89 -13.55 -10.95
N LEU A 139 2.47 -14.63 -11.50
CA LEU A 139 3.45 -15.48 -10.83
C LEU A 139 4.80 -15.47 -11.53
N PHE A 140 5.86 -15.41 -10.72
CA PHE A 140 7.19 -15.90 -11.04
C PHE A 140 7.41 -17.20 -10.26
N LEU A 141 7.64 -18.30 -10.97
CA LEU A 141 7.91 -19.60 -10.37
C LEU A 141 9.37 -19.96 -10.53
N LYS A 142 9.97 -20.52 -9.48
CA LYS A 142 11.33 -21.04 -9.52
C LYS A 142 11.39 -22.31 -10.38
N ASN A 143 12.41 -22.42 -11.23
CA ASN A 143 12.64 -23.56 -12.12
C ASN A 143 14.15 -23.82 -12.28
N ASP A 144 14.74 -24.57 -11.36
CA ASP A 144 16.19 -24.76 -11.24
C ASP A 144 16.94 -23.41 -11.20
N ASP A 145 17.85 -23.17 -12.14
CA ASP A 145 18.60 -21.91 -12.32
C ASP A 145 17.83 -20.87 -13.17
N ASN A 146 16.60 -21.17 -13.58
CA ASN A 146 15.73 -20.34 -14.40
C ASN A 146 14.38 -20.07 -13.73
N TYR A 147 13.59 -19.15 -14.26
CA TYR A 147 12.25 -18.88 -13.75
C TYR A 147 11.20 -19.04 -14.84
N PHE A 148 9.96 -19.28 -14.43
CA PHE A 148 8.80 -19.16 -15.31
C PHE A 148 7.99 -17.93 -14.93
N TYR A 149 7.79 -17.03 -15.89
CA TYR A 149 6.93 -15.86 -15.72
C TYR A 149 5.61 -16.07 -16.45
N THR A 150 4.53 -16.04 -15.69
CA THR A 150 3.18 -16.32 -16.20
C THR A 150 2.54 -15.14 -16.93
N GLY A 151 3.12 -13.94 -16.87
CA GLY A 151 2.53 -12.70 -17.41
C GLY A 151 1.83 -11.87 -16.32
N LYS A 152 1.51 -10.60 -16.64
CA LYS A 152 0.85 -9.69 -15.69
C LYS A 152 -0.59 -10.12 -15.40
N PRO A 153 -1.07 -10.02 -14.15
CA PRO A 153 -2.48 -10.22 -13.85
C PRO A 153 -3.31 -9.01 -14.29
N GLU A 154 -4.58 -9.25 -14.61
CA GLU A 154 -5.53 -8.16 -14.86
C GLU A 154 -5.81 -7.41 -13.55
N PRO A 155 -5.84 -6.05 -13.57
CA PRO A 155 -6.16 -5.28 -12.38
C PRO A 155 -7.58 -5.60 -11.86
N ILE A 156 -7.72 -5.78 -10.54
CA ILE A 156 -9.03 -6.13 -9.95
C ILE A 156 -9.99 -4.94 -9.90
N ASN A 157 -11.30 -5.21 -9.80
CA ASN A 157 -12.25 -4.21 -9.33
C ASN A 157 -12.29 -4.26 -7.79
N LEU A 158 -11.99 -3.13 -7.13
CA LEU A 158 -11.94 -3.05 -5.67
C LEU A 158 -13.28 -3.39 -5.00
N ASP A 159 -14.40 -3.20 -5.69
CA ASP A 159 -15.73 -3.49 -5.15
C ASP A 159 -16.04 -4.99 -4.99
N ASP A 160 -15.32 -5.83 -5.73
CA ASP A 160 -15.49 -7.28 -5.73
C ASP A 160 -14.78 -7.96 -4.56
N TYR A 161 -13.82 -7.27 -3.94
CA TYR A 161 -12.99 -7.82 -2.86
C TYR A 161 -13.16 -7.03 -1.56
N PRO A 162 -13.33 -7.71 -0.41
CA PRO A 162 -13.33 -7.04 0.89
C PRO A 162 -11.96 -6.42 1.19
N PRO A 163 -11.90 -5.21 1.77
CA PRO A 163 -10.64 -4.57 2.16
C PRO A 163 -10.00 -5.23 3.39
N TYR A 164 -10.75 -6.06 4.12
CA TYR A 164 -10.34 -6.80 5.31
C TYR A 164 -11.35 -7.92 5.66
N PRO A 165 -10.94 -8.97 6.39
CA PRO A 165 -11.79 -10.10 6.76
C PRO A 165 -12.54 -9.76 8.05
N TYR A 166 -13.61 -8.98 7.95
CA TYR A 166 -14.36 -8.49 9.12
C TYR A 166 -14.96 -9.61 9.98
N TRP A 167 -15.21 -10.80 9.42
CA TRP A 167 -15.63 -12.00 10.16
C TRP A 167 -14.53 -12.56 11.09
N ARG A 168 -13.25 -12.27 10.82
CA ARG A 168 -12.12 -12.55 11.71
C ARG A 168 -11.88 -11.42 12.73
N TYR A 169 -12.74 -10.40 12.78
CA TYR A 169 -12.55 -9.18 13.59
C TYR A 169 -11.24 -8.44 13.30
N LEU A 170 -10.71 -8.57 12.09
CA LEU A 170 -9.53 -7.85 11.63
C LEU A 170 -9.96 -6.63 10.81
N PHE A 171 -9.44 -5.46 11.20
CA PHE A 171 -9.80 -4.18 10.61
C PHE A 171 -8.54 -3.33 10.37
N ASN A 172 -8.57 -2.57 9.28
CA ASN A 172 -7.54 -1.59 8.91
C ASN A 172 -8.19 -0.37 8.27
N PRO A 173 -7.43 0.73 8.01
CA PRO A 173 -7.88 1.78 7.12
C PRO A 173 -8.40 1.18 5.81
N ILE A 174 -9.54 1.69 5.31
CA ILE A 174 -10.19 1.12 4.14
C ILE A 174 -9.50 1.59 2.87
N GLU A 175 -9.06 0.66 2.03
CA GLU A 175 -8.51 0.99 0.73
C GLU A 175 -9.61 1.43 -0.23
N ILE A 176 -9.48 2.67 -0.72
CA ILE A 176 -10.47 3.33 -1.58
C ILE A 176 -9.95 3.56 -3.00
N THR A 177 -8.64 3.52 -3.21
CA THR A 177 -8.03 3.76 -4.52
C THR A 177 -6.80 2.88 -4.72
N ARG A 178 -6.66 2.29 -5.91
CA ARG A 178 -5.42 1.70 -6.43
C ARG A 178 -5.02 2.33 -7.76
N GLY A 179 -3.71 2.36 -8.03
CA GLY A 179 -3.14 2.99 -9.21
C GLY A 179 -2.91 4.49 -9.05
N CYS A 180 -2.00 5.06 -9.86
CA CYS A 180 -1.60 6.47 -9.75
C CYS A 180 -1.02 6.98 -11.09
N PRO A 181 -1.54 8.07 -11.69
CA PRO A 181 -1.16 8.50 -13.05
C PRO A 181 0.16 9.28 -13.14
N TYR A 182 0.83 9.53 -12.01
CA TYR A 182 1.96 10.46 -11.98
C TYR A 182 3.29 9.81 -12.35
N GLY A 183 3.54 8.54 -12.00
CA GLY A 183 4.78 7.86 -12.36
C GLY A 183 6.03 8.50 -11.76
N CYS A 184 5.97 8.90 -10.49
CA CYS A 184 7.14 9.44 -9.81
C CYS A 184 8.24 8.38 -9.74
N LYS A 185 9.48 8.73 -10.12
CA LYS A 185 10.56 7.77 -10.38
C LYS A 185 11.04 6.99 -9.15
N TYR A 186 10.82 7.54 -7.95
CA TYR A 186 11.14 6.90 -6.67
C TYR A 186 10.00 6.01 -6.13
N CYS A 187 8.81 6.03 -6.74
CA CYS A 187 7.61 5.41 -6.20
C CYS A 187 7.21 4.15 -6.99
N GLN A 188 6.88 3.05 -6.30
CA GLN A 188 6.48 1.80 -6.96
C GLN A 188 5.01 1.76 -7.41
N VAL A 189 4.15 2.61 -6.83
CA VAL A 189 2.69 2.48 -6.92
C VAL A 189 2.19 2.43 -8.38
N SER A 190 2.65 3.33 -9.23
CA SER A 190 2.19 3.40 -10.63
C SER A 190 2.66 2.20 -11.46
N TYR A 191 3.85 1.67 -11.17
CA TYR A 191 4.46 0.56 -11.92
C TYR A 191 3.86 -0.80 -11.52
N MET A 192 3.38 -0.91 -10.29
CA MET A 192 2.73 -2.10 -9.74
C MET A 192 1.21 -2.12 -9.99
N HIS A 193 0.50 -1.04 -9.63
CA HIS A 193 -0.98 -0.99 -9.71
C HIS A 193 -1.52 -0.32 -10.98
N GLY A 194 -0.62 0.13 -11.85
CA GLY A 194 -0.94 0.82 -13.09
C GLY A 194 -1.11 2.34 -12.95
N PHE A 195 -1.17 3.01 -14.09
CA PHE A 195 -1.26 4.47 -14.20
C PHE A 195 -2.70 5.00 -14.13
N LYS A 196 -3.71 4.13 -14.06
CA LYS A 196 -5.10 4.53 -13.93
C LYS A 196 -5.56 4.31 -12.50
N MET A 197 -6.09 5.37 -11.89
CA MET A 197 -6.77 5.26 -10.59
C MET A 197 -8.08 4.48 -10.75
N ARG A 198 -8.23 3.45 -9.94
CA ARG A 198 -9.45 2.66 -9.77
C ARG A 198 -9.93 2.87 -8.35
N HIS A 199 -11.22 3.17 -8.20
CA HIS A 199 -11.81 3.54 -6.92
C HIS A 199 -12.82 2.51 -6.46
N ARG A 200 -12.83 2.23 -5.16
CA ARG A 200 -13.92 1.53 -4.49
C ARG A 200 -15.13 2.47 -4.46
N SER A 201 -16.34 2.00 -4.77
CA SER A 201 -17.55 2.81 -4.72
C SER A 201 -17.87 3.28 -3.31
N ILE A 202 -18.54 4.43 -3.20
CA ILE A 202 -18.99 5.00 -1.92
C ILE A 202 -19.92 4.00 -1.21
N GLU A 203 -20.76 3.29 -1.96
CA GLU A 203 -21.66 2.24 -1.49
C GLU A 203 -20.89 1.13 -0.78
N LYS A 204 -19.83 0.61 -1.42
CA LYS A 204 -18.99 -0.44 -0.84
C LYS A 204 -18.17 0.07 0.33
N ILE A 205 -17.67 1.29 0.28
CA ILE A 205 -16.99 1.91 1.43
C ILE A 205 -17.93 1.96 2.64
N ILE A 206 -19.16 2.47 2.46
CA ILE A 206 -20.17 2.55 3.51
C ILE A 206 -20.57 1.16 4.01
N HIS A 207 -20.65 0.17 3.12
CA HIS A 207 -20.94 -1.22 3.46
C HIS A 207 -19.90 -1.79 4.42
N TYR A 208 -18.60 -1.70 4.11
CA TYR A 208 -17.57 -2.24 5.00
C TYR A 208 -17.43 -1.44 6.30
N LEU A 209 -17.62 -0.12 6.25
CA LEU A 209 -17.66 0.71 7.46
C LEU A 209 -18.78 0.32 8.43
N LYS A 210 -19.88 -0.30 7.95
CA LYS A 210 -20.93 -0.83 8.84
C LYS A 210 -20.34 -1.82 9.85
N TYR A 211 -19.50 -2.76 9.39
CA TYR A 211 -18.88 -3.78 10.25
C TYR A 211 -17.81 -3.19 11.17
N PHE A 212 -17.02 -2.25 10.64
CA PHE A 212 -16.04 -1.50 11.43
C PHE A 212 -16.69 -0.78 12.62
N ILE A 213 -17.80 -0.08 12.36
CA ILE A 213 -18.55 0.65 13.38
C ILE A 213 -19.29 -0.29 14.34
N SER A 214 -19.79 -1.44 13.87
CA SER A 214 -20.56 -2.37 14.72
C SER A 214 -19.72 -3.02 15.81
N VAL A 215 -18.42 -3.18 15.61
CA VAL A 215 -17.49 -3.69 16.63
C VAL A 215 -16.93 -2.59 17.55
N GLY A 216 -17.46 -1.37 17.46
CA GLY A 216 -17.08 -0.26 18.33
C GLY A 216 -15.89 0.57 17.86
N LEU A 217 -15.29 0.26 16.71
CA LEU A 217 -14.24 1.13 16.14
C LEU A 217 -14.86 2.44 15.64
N ARG A 218 -14.10 3.54 15.76
CA ARG A 218 -14.60 4.91 15.50
C ARG A 218 -13.71 5.76 14.62
N ASP A 219 -12.44 5.41 14.47
CA ASP A 219 -11.48 6.20 13.71
C ASP A 219 -11.39 5.69 12.27
N ILE A 220 -12.14 6.36 11.40
CA ILE A 220 -12.23 6.02 9.98
C ILE A 220 -11.04 6.65 9.26
N ARG A 221 -10.20 5.80 8.68
CA ARG A 221 -9.03 6.17 7.84
C ARG A 221 -9.11 5.46 6.51
N PHE A 222 -8.43 5.99 5.51
CA PHE A 222 -8.46 5.50 4.14
C PHE A 222 -7.05 5.20 3.63
N ILE A 223 -6.96 4.28 2.66
CA ILE A 223 -5.74 3.99 1.89
C ILE A 223 -5.99 4.42 0.44
N SER A 224 -5.17 5.35 -0.04
CA SER A 224 -5.14 5.90 -1.39
C SER A 224 -3.72 6.43 -1.67
N PRO A 225 -3.16 6.26 -2.88
CA PRO A 225 -1.88 6.86 -3.27
C PRO A 225 -1.85 8.38 -3.18
N ASP A 226 -3.02 9.00 -3.35
CA ASP A 226 -3.28 10.41 -3.08
C ASP A 226 -4.73 10.51 -2.62
N SER A 227 -4.94 11.00 -1.40
CA SER A 227 -6.29 11.04 -0.84
C SER A 227 -7.22 11.98 -1.62
N LEU A 228 -6.74 13.11 -2.13
CA LEU A 228 -7.57 14.00 -2.95
C LEU A 228 -7.74 13.52 -4.41
N GLY A 229 -7.08 12.42 -4.78
CA GLY A 229 -7.25 11.74 -6.06
C GLY A 229 -8.48 10.83 -6.15
N TYR A 230 -9.37 10.78 -5.16
CA TYR A 230 -10.58 9.97 -5.25
C TYR A 230 -11.53 10.51 -6.35
N GLY A 231 -11.81 9.68 -7.36
CA GLY A 231 -12.59 10.08 -8.54
C GLY A 231 -11.79 10.84 -9.60
N LEU A 232 -10.45 10.90 -9.48
CA LEU A 232 -9.58 11.65 -10.38
C LEU A 232 -9.86 11.31 -11.86
N LYS A 233 -10.08 12.33 -12.68
CA LYS A 233 -10.22 12.15 -14.13
C LYS A 233 -8.88 11.74 -14.72
N TYR A 234 -8.78 10.56 -15.33
CA TYR A 234 -7.51 10.02 -15.82
C TYR A 234 -6.74 10.97 -16.77
N LEU A 235 -7.45 11.60 -17.72
CA LEU A 235 -6.83 12.46 -18.73
C LEU A 235 -6.45 13.85 -18.18
N SER A 236 -7.38 14.56 -17.53
CA SER A 236 -7.13 15.92 -17.03
C SER A 236 -6.35 15.93 -15.71
N ARG A 237 -6.39 14.83 -14.95
CA ARG A 237 -5.80 14.70 -13.60
C ARG A 237 -6.32 15.76 -12.64
N GLU A 238 -7.54 16.23 -12.89
CA GLU A 238 -8.23 17.16 -12.02
C GLU A 238 -8.91 16.39 -10.88
N PRO A 239 -8.71 16.83 -9.62
CA PRO A 239 -9.46 16.31 -8.48
C PRO A 239 -10.97 16.45 -8.66
N ARG A 240 -11.72 15.45 -8.19
CA ARG A 240 -13.19 15.49 -8.09
C ARG A 240 -13.61 15.76 -6.66
N ILE A 241 -13.44 17.02 -6.25
CA ILE A 241 -13.74 17.44 -4.88
C ILE A 241 -15.21 17.24 -4.52
N ASP A 242 -16.10 17.30 -5.51
CA ASP A 242 -17.52 16.94 -5.38
C ASP A 242 -17.73 15.48 -4.93
N LEU A 243 -16.96 14.53 -5.48
CA LEU A 243 -17.02 13.12 -5.07
C LEU A 243 -16.37 12.88 -3.70
N VAL A 244 -15.30 13.61 -3.39
CA VAL A 244 -14.71 13.60 -2.03
C VAL A 244 -15.73 14.14 -1.02
N GLU A 245 -16.41 15.24 -1.30
CA GLU A 245 -17.48 15.78 -0.45
C GLU A 245 -18.65 14.80 -0.32
N GLU A 246 -19.07 14.13 -1.41
CA GLU A 246 -20.11 13.11 -1.34
C GLU A 246 -19.72 11.98 -0.38
N LEU A 247 -18.52 11.41 -0.55
CA LEU A 247 -18.00 10.34 0.31
C LEU A 247 -17.99 10.77 1.78
N LEU A 248 -17.36 11.90 2.08
CA LEU A 248 -17.21 12.41 3.45
C LEU A 248 -18.56 12.76 4.07
N SER A 249 -19.47 13.41 3.32
CA SER A 249 -20.78 13.81 3.82
C SER A 249 -21.68 12.61 4.12
N ARG A 250 -21.65 11.55 3.30
CA ARG A 250 -22.43 10.32 3.54
C ARG A 250 -21.91 9.58 4.77
N ILE A 251 -20.58 9.47 4.94
CA ILE A 251 -19.98 8.90 6.16
C ILE A 251 -20.34 9.74 7.39
N TYR A 252 -20.25 11.07 7.28
CA TYR A 252 -20.56 11.98 8.39
C TYR A 252 -22.00 11.85 8.87
N LYS A 253 -22.97 11.90 7.94
CA LYS A 253 -24.40 11.75 8.22
C LYS A 253 -24.73 10.37 8.81
N LYS A 254 -24.04 9.31 8.37
CA LYS A 254 -24.36 7.94 8.80
C LYS A 254 -23.69 7.56 10.11
N TYR A 255 -22.42 7.93 10.31
CA TYR A 255 -21.58 7.38 11.37
C TYR A 255 -21.05 8.43 12.35
N VAL A 256 -20.67 9.63 11.90
CA VAL A 256 -20.14 10.66 12.81
C VAL A 256 -21.25 11.19 13.72
N SER A 257 -22.35 11.65 13.14
CA SER A 257 -23.47 12.24 13.89
C SER A 257 -24.17 11.25 14.83
N LYS A 258 -24.20 9.96 14.48
CA LYS A 258 -24.95 8.93 15.21
C LYS A 258 -24.09 8.09 16.16
N HIS A 259 -22.82 7.85 15.80
CA HIS A 259 -21.97 6.88 16.51
C HIS A 259 -20.72 7.53 17.10
N ARG A 260 -20.58 8.86 17.04
CA ARG A 260 -19.36 9.59 17.44
C ARG A 260 -18.10 9.06 16.73
N ALA A 261 -18.26 8.60 15.49
CA ALA A 261 -17.12 8.25 14.64
C ALA A 261 -16.34 9.52 14.28
N ARG A 262 -15.07 9.36 13.90
CA ARG A 262 -14.16 10.42 13.48
C ARG A 262 -13.60 10.07 12.11
N ILE A 263 -13.56 11.04 11.21
CA ILE A 263 -13.03 10.84 9.86
C ILE A 263 -11.64 11.46 9.79
N PHE A 264 -10.65 10.69 9.35
CA PHE A 264 -9.29 11.15 9.12
C PHE A 264 -8.97 11.03 7.62
N TYR A 265 -8.67 12.16 6.99
CA TYR A 265 -8.45 12.27 5.54
C TYR A 265 -7.34 13.28 5.24
N GLY A 266 -6.50 13.00 4.23
CA GLY A 266 -5.31 13.82 3.95
C GLY A 266 -4.21 13.69 5.01
N THR A 267 -4.16 12.55 5.70
CA THR A 267 -3.18 12.21 6.73
C THR A 267 -2.89 10.71 6.64
N PHE A 268 -1.79 10.25 7.27
CA PHE A 268 -1.36 8.86 7.22
C PHE A 268 -2.52 7.87 7.47
N PRO A 269 -2.68 6.82 6.64
CA PRO A 269 -1.75 6.33 5.62
C PRO A 269 -1.97 6.91 4.21
N SER A 270 -2.63 8.06 4.06
CA SER A 270 -2.88 8.66 2.74
C SER A 270 -2.77 10.18 2.78
N GLU A 271 -1.60 10.63 2.36
CA GLU A 271 -1.22 12.04 2.20
C GLU A 271 -1.97 12.67 1.02
N VAL A 272 -1.73 13.97 0.80
CA VAL A 272 -2.21 14.69 -0.37
C VAL A 272 -1.06 15.13 -1.27
N ARG A 273 -1.37 15.26 -2.56
CA ARG A 273 -0.53 16.05 -3.48
C ARG A 273 -0.74 17.56 -3.20
N PRO A 274 0.33 18.37 -3.10
CA PRO A 274 0.20 19.81 -2.83
C PRO A 274 -0.71 20.52 -3.83
N GLU A 275 -0.55 20.24 -5.13
CA GLU A 275 -1.33 20.86 -6.20
C GLU A 275 -2.82 20.50 -6.18
N HIS A 276 -3.22 19.46 -5.43
CA HIS A 276 -4.61 19.08 -5.25
C HIS A 276 -5.27 19.74 -4.04
N PHE A 277 -4.49 20.32 -3.13
CA PHE A 277 -5.01 20.93 -1.91
C PHE A 277 -5.40 22.40 -2.17
N THR A 278 -6.54 22.57 -2.83
CA THR A 278 -7.12 23.88 -3.16
C THR A 278 -7.97 24.44 -2.02
N GLU A 279 -8.41 25.70 -2.13
CA GLU A 279 -9.39 26.30 -1.20
C GLU A 279 -10.68 25.48 -1.12
N GLU A 280 -11.15 24.93 -2.23
CA GLU A 280 -12.33 24.08 -2.28
C GLU A 280 -12.09 22.79 -1.47
N ALA A 281 -10.96 22.13 -1.67
CA ALA A 281 -10.58 20.94 -0.91
C ALA A 281 -10.49 21.25 0.59
N ALA A 282 -9.83 22.34 0.97
CA ALA A 282 -9.70 22.76 2.37
C ALA A 282 -11.06 23.06 3.02
N ARG A 283 -11.96 23.76 2.30
CA ARG A 283 -13.34 24.03 2.75
C ARG A 283 -14.12 22.74 3.00
N VAL A 284 -14.04 21.78 2.07
CA VAL A 284 -14.70 20.47 2.21
C VAL A 284 -14.15 19.70 3.40
N LEU A 285 -12.83 19.56 3.49
CA LEU A 285 -12.21 18.81 4.58
C LEU A 285 -12.55 19.41 5.94
N LYS A 286 -12.47 20.74 6.08
CA LYS A 286 -12.77 21.45 7.34
C LYS A 286 -14.16 21.14 7.89
N LYS A 287 -15.13 20.85 7.01
CA LYS A 287 -16.52 20.54 7.38
C LYS A 287 -16.70 19.13 7.96
N TYR A 288 -15.90 18.16 7.54
CA TYR A 288 -16.18 16.74 7.80
C TYR A 288 -15.09 15.99 8.57
N VAL A 289 -13.82 16.40 8.45
CA VAL A 289 -12.71 15.65 9.02
C VAL A 289 -12.41 16.06 10.47
N SER A 290 -11.80 15.14 11.21
CA SER A 290 -11.41 15.30 12.61
C SER A 290 -9.90 15.52 12.79
N ASN A 291 -9.09 15.31 11.75
CA ASN A 291 -7.66 15.62 11.80
C ASN A 291 -7.40 17.13 11.81
N LYS A 292 -6.37 17.53 12.55
CA LYS A 292 -5.83 18.90 12.55
C LYS A 292 -4.70 19.07 11.56
N GLU A 293 -4.01 17.98 11.24
CA GLU A 293 -2.87 17.98 10.35
C GLU A 293 -3.28 17.56 8.94
N ILE A 294 -2.68 18.19 7.93
CA ILE A 294 -2.72 17.76 6.54
C ILE A 294 -1.29 17.48 6.12
N ILE A 295 -1.03 16.27 5.62
CA ILE A 295 0.30 15.82 5.24
C ILE A 295 0.45 15.89 3.72
N MET A 296 1.52 16.54 3.26
CA MET A 296 1.76 16.86 1.86
C MET A 296 3.17 16.44 1.43
N GLY A 297 3.27 15.70 0.32
CA GLY A 297 4.57 15.34 -0.22
C GLY A 297 5.16 16.42 -1.12
N ALA A 298 6.04 17.28 -0.59
CA ALA A 298 6.82 18.24 -1.38
C ALA A 298 8.01 17.57 -2.09
N GLN A 299 8.64 16.61 -1.41
CA GLN A 299 9.78 15.79 -1.85
C GLN A 299 11.11 16.55 -1.94
N THR A 300 11.16 17.69 -2.61
CA THR A 300 12.37 18.54 -2.70
C THR A 300 11.96 20.00 -2.92
N GLY A 301 12.83 20.95 -2.57
CA GLY A 301 12.62 22.37 -2.82
C GLY A 301 13.10 22.84 -4.19
N SER A 302 13.75 21.97 -4.96
CA SER A 302 14.23 22.29 -6.30
C SER A 302 13.21 21.94 -7.37
N ASN A 303 12.73 22.96 -8.09
CA ASN A 303 11.80 22.78 -9.21
C ASN A 303 12.38 21.93 -10.34
N ASP A 304 13.70 21.96 -10.55
CA ASP A 304 14.35 21.14 -11.57
C ASP A 304 14.48 19.69 -11.13
N LEU A 305 14.82 19.44 -9.86
CA LEU A 305 14.80 18.08 -9.32
C LEU A 305 13.38 17.51 -9.29
N LEU A 306 12.34 18.30 -8.97
CA LEU A 306 10.94 17.89 -9.07
C LEU A 306 10.60 17.35 -10.46
N LYS A 307 10.98 18.08 -11.53
CA LYS A 307 10.80 17.62 -12.91
C LYS A 307 11.57 16.31 -13.16
N ARG A 308 12.84 16.24 -12.74
CA ARG A 308 13.69 15.04 -12.94
C ARG A 308 13.10 13.79 -12.28
N ILE A 309 12.53 13.90 -11.08
CA ILE A 309 11.91 12.78 -10.35
C ILE A 309 10.46 12.49 -10.78
N GLY A 310 9.91 13.24 -11.74
CA GLY A 310 8.56 13.02 -12.26
C GLY A 310 7.45 13.59 -11.37
N ARG A 311 7.74 14.61 -10.55
CA ARG A 311 6.72 15.43 -9.92
C ARG A 311 6.26 16.52 -10.90
N ARG A 312 4.97 16.87 -10.82
CA ARG A 312 4.32 17.84 -11.71
C ARG A 312 4.01 19.17 -11.02
N HIS A 313 4.03 19.18 -9.71
CA HIS A 313 3.93 20.40 -8.92
C HIS A 313 5.28 21.10 -8.82
N SER A 314 5.22 22.38 -8.53
CA SER A 314 6.33 23.27 -8.21
C SER A 314 6.42 23.50 -6.70
N ILE A 315 7.53 24.05 -6.22
CA ILE A 315 7.65 24.47 -4.82
C ILE A 315 6.65 25.61 -4.49
N GLU A 316 6.26 26.41 -5.47
CA GLU A 316 5.22 27.43 -5.35
C GLU A 316 3.85 26.82 -5.01
N ASP A 317 3.51 25.67 -5.64
CA ASP A 317 2.28 24.93 -5.32
C ASP A 317 2.29 24.44 -3.86
N VAL A 318 3.45 24.06 -3.33
CA VAL A 318 3.62 23.68 -1.91
C VAL A 318 3.37 24.88 -0.99
N TYR A 319 3.95 26.04 -1.30
CA TYR A 319 3.72 27.25 -0.50
C TYR A 319 2.24 27.64 -0.49
N ASN A 320 1.58 27.62 -1.65
CA ASN A 320 0.15 27.90 -1.76
C ASN A 320 -0.69 26.90 -0.93
N ALA A 321 -0.40 25.61 -1.04
CA ALA A 321 -1.12 24.57 -0.29
C ALA A 321 -0.96 24.73 1.24
N VAL A 322 0.23 25.14 1.70
CA VAL A 322 0.52 25.42 3.11
C VAL A 322 -0.21 26.67 3.59
N GLU A 323 -0.21 27.74 2.81
CA GLU A 323 -0.96 28.96 3.12
C GLU A 323 -2.46 28.67 3.25
N ILE A 324 -3.03 27.92 2.31
CA ILE A 324 -4.43 27.47 2.36
C ILE A 324 -4.67 26.61 3.60
N ALA A 325 -3.80 25.65 3.92
CA ALA A 325 -3.96 24.81 5.10
C ALA A 325 -4.04 25.64 6.39
N VAL A 326 -3.12 26.59 6.57
CA VAL A 326 -3.08 27.48 7.73
C VAL A 326 -4.32 28.39 7.78
N LYS A 327 -4.71 28.98 6.65
CA LYS A 327 -5.93 29.81 6.52
C LYS A 327 -7.18 29.09 7.02
N TYR A 328 -7.32 27.80 6.71
CA TYR A 328 -8.45 26.97 7.15
C TYR A 328 -8.24 26.31 8.53
N GLY A 329 -7.16 26.67 9.23
CA GLY A 329 -6.86 26.23 10.59
C GLY A 329 -6.39 24.78 10.68
N PHE A 330 -5.75 24.28 9.63
CA PHE A 330 -4.97 23.05 9.66
C PHE A 330 -3.50 23.35 9.96
N THR A 331 -2.80 22.37 10.52
CA THR A 331 -1.34 22.37 10.62
C THR A 331 -0.78 21.60 9.42
N PRO A 332 -0.16 22.27 8.44
CA PRO A 332 0.47 21.57 7.33
C PRO A 332 1.71 20.82 7.81
N VAL A 333 1.86 19.60 7.35
CA VAL A 333 3.04 18.76 7.54
C VAL A 333 3.59 18.45 6.15
N VAL A 334 4.86 18.79 5.91
CA VAL A 334 5.45 18.70 4.58
C VAL A 334 6.59 17.70 4.58
N ASP A 335 6.47 16.68 3.73
CA ASP A 335 7.44 15.60 3.62
C ASP A 335 8.47 15.92 2.52
N TYR A 336 9.74 15.70 2.84
CA TYR A 336 10.89 15.81 1.94
C TYR A 336 11.68 14.51 1.91
N ILE A 337 12.34 14.25 0.79
CA ILE A 337 13.27 13.13 0.61
C ILE A 337 14.65 13.72 0.30
N ILE A 338 15.63 13.40 1.12
CA ILE A 338 17.05 13.75 0.93
C ILE A 338 17.79 12.56 0.30
N GLY A 339 18.77 12.83 -0.55
CA GLY A 339 19.52 11.80 -1.28
C GLY A 339 18.74 11.26 -2.47
N LEU A 340 17.94 12.11 -3.12
CA LEU A 340 17.28 11.69 -4.36
C LEU A 340 18.33 11.50 -5.46
N PRO A 341 18.21 10.48 -6.33
CA PRO A 341 19.18 10.25 -7.40
C PRO A 341 19.40 11.48 -8.28
N GLY A 342 20.67 11.93 -8.34
CA GLY A 342 21.08 13.13 -9.05
C GLY A 342 20.72 14.45 -8.35
N GLU A 343 20.50 14.43 -7.04
CA GLU A 343 20.41 15.63 -6.20
C GLU A 343 21.78 16.33 -6.11
N THR A 344 21.83 17.59 -6.52
CA THR A 344 23.05 18.40 -6.43
C THR A 344 23.08 19.21 -5.14
N ARG A 345 24.25 19.76 -4.80
CA ARG A 345 24.38 20.70 -3.68
C ARG A 345 23.44 21.92 -3.83
N GLU A 346 23.22 22.39 -5.06
CA GLU A 346 22.31 23.50 -5.33
C GLU A 346 20.85 23.10 -5.06
N ASP A 347 20.44 21.90 -5.48
CA ASP A 347 19.10 21.37 -5.19
C ASP A 347 18.85 21.25 -3.67
N LEU A 348 19.87 20.82 -2.93
CA LEU A 348 19.82 20.72 -1.48
C LEU A 348 19.72 22.11 -0.82
N LEU A 349 20.45 23.11 -1.31
CA LEU A 349 20.34 24.49 -0.82
C LEU A 349 18.94 25.06 -1.06
N GLN A 350 18.35 24.84 -2.24
CA GLN A 350 16.97 25.22 -2.54
C GLN A 350 15.98 24.52 -1.61
N THR A 351 16.21 23.23 -1.33
CA THR A 351 15.45 22.47 -0.34
C THR A 351 15.52 23.11 1.05
N LEU A 352 16.70 23.45 1.54
CA LEU A 352 16.87 24.12 2.84
C LEU A 352 16.22 25.50 2.91
N VAL A 353 16.30 26.30 1.83
CA VAL A 353 15.61 27.58 1.72
C VAL A 353 14.10 27.40 1.80
N SER A 354 13.56 26.42 1.07
CA SER A 354 12.13 26.12 1.06
C SER A 354 11.63 25.65 2.44
N ILE A 355 12.40 24.81 3.13
CA ILE A 355 12.10 24.34 4.49
C ILE A 355 12.02 25.52 5.46
N LYS A 356 13.01 26.42 5.47
CA LYS A 356 13.01 27.61 6.34
C LYS A 356 11.78 28.48 6.09
N LYS A 357 11.42 28.69 4.83
CA LYS A 357 10.22 29.44 4.45
C LYS A 357 8.95 28.75 4.96
N LEU A 358 8.77 27.45 4.70
CA LEU A 358 7.61 26.68 5.14
C LEU A 358 7.44 26.68 6.67
N VAL A 359 8.54 26.54 7.42
CA VAL A 359 8.50 26.64 8.89
C VAL A 359 8.02 28.02 9.34
N SER A 360 8.50 29.09 8.70
CA SER A 360 8.02 30.45 9.00
C SER A 360 6.54 30.67 8.66
N MET A 361 5.99 29.87 7.74
CA MET A 361 4.56 29.84 7.40
C MET A 361 3.74 28.97 8.36
N GLY A 362 4.35 28.31 9.35
CA GLY A 362 3.66 27.46 10.34
C GLY A 362 3.57 25.97 9.96
N ALA A 363 4.33 25.52 8.96
CA ALA A 363 4.41 24.11 8.61
C ALA A 363 5.37 23.32 9.53
N LYS A 364 5.01 22.06 9.79
CA LYS A 364 5.94 21.05 10.31
C LYS A 364 6.62 20.35 9.14
N ILE A 365 7.86 19.90 9.34
CA ILE A 365 8.65 19.25 8.30
C ILE A 365 8.97 17.83 8.73
N HIS A 366 8.75 16.88 7.82
CA HIS A 366 9.28 15.53 7.94
C HIS A 366 10.37 15.32 6.90
N LEU A 367 11.50 14.78 7.35
CA LEU A 367 12.62 14.43 6.50
C LEU A 367 12.71 12.92 6.40
N HIS A 368 12.74 12.43 5.17
CA HIS A 368 13.00 11.05 4.84
C HIS A 368 14.32 10.96 4.08
N VAL A 369 14.99 9.83 4.20
CA VAL A 369 16.15 9.50 3.37
C VAL A 369 15.66 8.62 2.23
N PHE A 370 16.13 8.90 1.01
CA PHE A 370 15.82 8.08 -0.14
C PHE A 370 16.23 6.63 0.11
N MET A 371 15.33 5.71 -0.23
CA MET A 371 15.59 4.29 -0.25
C MET A 371 15.24 3.78 -1.64
N PRO A 372 16.17 3.11 -2.34
CA PRO A 372 15.88 2.51 -3.63
C PRO A 372 14.81 1.42 -3.46
N LEU A 373 13.71 1.56 -4.20
CA LEU A 373 12.61 0.61 -4.20
C LEU A 373 12.61 -0.17 -5.52
N PRO A 374 12.88 -1.49 -5.52
CA PRO A 374 12.87 -2.31 -6.73
C PRO A 374 11.58 -2.16 -7.54
N GLY A 375 11.65 -2.22 -8.87
CA GLY A 375 10.48 -1.99 -9.73
C GLY A 375 10.01 -0.54 -9.86
N SER A 376 10.62 0.42 -9.14
CA SER A 376 10.58 1.83 -9.52
C SER A 376 11.74 2.16 -10.48
N PRO A 377 11.65 3.23 -11.29
CA PRO A 377 12.76 3.67 -12.14
C PRO A 377 14.07 3.94 -11.39
N PHE A 378 13.99 4.28 -10.11
CA PHE A 378 15.15 4.50 -9.24
C PHE A 378 15.47 3.30 -8.34
N GLY A 379 14.93 2.12 -8.62
CA GLY A 379 15.11 0.94 -7.77
C GLY A 379 16.54 0.41 -7.62
N TYR A 380 17.45 0.85 -8.48
CA TYR A 380 18.89 0.52 -8.43
C TYR A 380 19.77 1.77 -8.40
N ALA A 381 19.18 2.95 -8.19
CA ALA A 381 19.94 4.19 -8.15
C ALA A 381 20.61 4.36 -6.78
N GLU A 382 21.82 4.91 -6.78
CA GLU A 382 22.50 5.30 -5.55
C GLU A 382 21.84 6.57 -4.96
N PRO A 383 21.70 6.65 -3.62
CA PRO A 383 21.25 7.86 -2.93
C PRO A 383 22.17 9.07 -3.10
#